data_AF-A0A1H3IH61-F1
#
_entry.id   AF-A0A1H3IH61-F1
#
_cell.length_a   1.000
_cell.length_b   1.000
_cell.length_c   1.000
_cell.angle_alpha   90.00
_cell.angle_beta   90.00
_cell.angle_gamma   90.00
#
_symmetry.space_group_name_H-M   'P 1'
#
loop_
_entity.id
_entity.type
_entity.pdbx_description
1 polymer ?
#
loop_
_entity_poly.entity_id
_entity_poly.type
_entity_poly.pdbx_seq_one_letter_code
_entity_poly.pdbx_strand_id
1 'polypeptide(L)'
;MPRLLSQLETLGAPVTSPSGVWALRYDAEGRAVIRDDNGATAWAAGAVGALRLEDNGAFAVYDGDQVVWRGDLPKLEYSSLSVTDDGDGIIHDHGLPVHSLLNGPIEPVSLGDKAPVAEIVGNRFLESDDGKRTVNRTPDGDALVHKWKLGMGAYTAIVVQPTHTAALDAPGTWLTWRFLRHDGLGNWELVLVDDEDEVRWVFGRGYVAAFEAEPVAAESTTADPEA
;
A
#
# COMPACT_ATOMS: atom_id res chain seq x y z
N MET A 1 -6.80 -8.76 -11.57
CA MET A 1 -6.49 -7.60 -10.72
C MET A 1 -7.59 -6.59 -10.87
N PRO A 2 -8.30 -6.22 -9.79
CA PRO A 2 -9.25 -5.10 -9.81
C PRO A 2 -8.51 -3.82 -10.19
N ARG A 3 -9.11 -3.01 -11.07
CA ARG A 3 -8.55 -1.73 -11.48
C ARG A 3 -8.63 -0.75 -10.32
N LEU A 4 -7.57 0.03 -10.09
CA LEU A 4 -7.58 1.19 -9.21
C LEU A 4 -7.79 2.47 -10.02
N LEU A 5 -8.36 3.51 -9.41
CA LEU A 5 -8.17 4.86 -9.93
C LEU A 5 -6.86 5.39 -9.36
N SER A 6 -5.84 5.51 -10.20
CA SER A 6 -4.52 5.99 -9.78
C SER A 6 -4.50 7.52 -9.64
N GLN A 7 -3.51 8.04 -8.92
CA GLN A 7 -3.18 9.46 -8.92
C GLN A 7 -3.03 10.00 -10.35
N LEU A 8 -3.52 11.22 -10.58
CA LEU A 8 -3.59 11.92 -11.88
C LEU A 8 -4.51 11.27 -12.93
N GLU A 9 -5.24 10.21 -12.57
CA GLU A 9 -6.25 9.66 -13.46
C GLU A 9 -7.59 10.38 -13.28
N THR A 10 -8.25 10.62 -14.40
CA THR A 10 -9.69 10.85 -14.43
C THR A 10 -10.38 9.50 -14.51
N LEU A 11 -11.50 9.34 -13.79
CA LEU A 11 -12.35 8.16 -13.91
C LEU A 11 -12.85 8.06 -15.37
N GLY A 12 -12.24 7.16 -16.15
CA GLY A 12 -12.63 6.89 -17.54
C GLY A 12 -13.24 5.50 -17.75
N ALA A 13 -12.77 4.52 -16.97
CA ALA A 13 -13.34 3.18 -16.91
C ALA A 13 -13.74 2.85 -15.47
N PRO A 14 -14.71 1.95 -15.23
CA PRO A 14 -15.12 1.59 -13.89
C PRO A 14 -13.98 1.02 -13.05
N VAL A 15 -13.95 1.40 -11.77
CA VAL A 15 -13.12 0.77 -10.73
C VAL A 15 -14.02 -0.24 -10.02
N THR A 16 -13.77 -1.52 -10.24
CA THR A 16 -14.60 -2.62 -9.75
C THR A 16 -14.02 -3.22 -8.48
N SER A 17 -14.88 -3.67 -7.57
CA SER A 17 -14.47 -4.44 -6.41
C SER A 17 -13.90 -5.82 -6.81
N PRO A 18 -13.18 -6.52 -5.92
CA PRO A 18 -12.64 -7.85 -6.20
C PRO A 18 -13.69 -8.87 -6.68
N SER A 19 -14.89 -8.88 -6.07
CA SER A 19 -16.01 -9.72 -6.50
C SER A 19 -16.68 -9.28 -7.80
N GLY A 20 -16.46 -8.01 -8.20
CA GLY A 20 -17.13 -7.38 -9.34
C GLY A 20 -18.57 -6.92 -9.07
N VAL A 21 -19.09 -7.13 -7.86
CA VAL A 21 -20.46 -6.73 -7.48
C VAL A 21 -20.58 -5.21 -7.44
N TRP A 22 -19.59 -4.52 -6.86
CA TRP A 22 -19.58 -3.07 -6.72
C TRP A 22 -18.65 -2.40 -7.74
N ALA A 23 -19.04 -1.23 -8.22
CA ALA A 23 -18.17 -0.43 -9.08
C ALA A 23 -18.37 1.07 -8.88
N LEU A 24 -17.25 1.82 -8.86
CA LEU A 24 -17.22 3.25 -9.05
C LEU A 24 -17.30 3.56 -10.56
N ARG A 25 -18.34 4.27 -10.97
CA ARG A 25 -18.67 4.60 -12.37
C ARG A 25 -19.52 5.85 -12.45
N TYR A 26 -19.74 6.38 -13.65
CA TYR A 26 -20.75 7.43 -13.85
C TYR A 26 -22.16 6.83 -13.96
N ASP A 27 -23.14 7.49 -13.35
CA ASP A 27 -24.56 7.26 -13.61
C ASP A 27 -25.02 7.92 -14.93
N ALA A 28 -26.33 7.83 -15.22
CA ALA A 28 -26.89 8.37 -16.47
C ALA A 28 -26.82 9.90 -16.53
N GLU A 29 -26.73 10.55 -15.37
CA GLU A 29 -26.62 11.99 -15.19
C GLU A 29 -25.15 12.47 -15.22
N GLY A 30 -24.18 11.57 -15.29
CA GLY A 30 -22.75 11.90 -15.32
C GLY A 30 -22.14 12.17 -13.94
N ARG A 31 -22.80 11.73 -12.87
CA ARG A 31 -22.27 11.79 -11.50
C ARG A 31 -21.52 10.50 -11.18
N ALA A 32 -20.35 10.63 -10.56
CA ALA A 32 -19.62 9.46 -10.10
C ALA A 32 -20.33 8.82 -8.89
N VAL A 33 -20.57 7.52 -8.95
CA VAL A 33 -21.27 6.73 -7.94
C VAL A 33 -20.59 5.39 -7.71
N ILE A 34 -20.59 4.91 -6.47
CA ILE A 34 -20.34 3.50 -6.16
C ILE A 34 -21.70 2.82 -6.09
N ARG A 35 -21.92 1.86 -7.00
CA ARG A 35 -23.22 1.22 -7.19
C ARG A 35 -23.04 -0.27 -7.49
N ASP A 36 -23.88 -1.11 -6.89
CA ASP A 36 -23.90 -2.55 -7.14
C ASP A 36 -24.51 -2.91 -8.50
N ASP A 37 -24.51 -4.18 -8.86
CA ASP A 37 -25.11 -4.70 -10.10
C ASP A 37 -26.64 -4.60 -10.13
N ASN A 38 -27.29 -4.57 -8.95
CA ASN A 38 -28.74 -4.45 -8.78
C ASN A 38 -29.25 -3.00 -8.82
N GLY A 39 -28.35 -2.01 -8.82
CA GLY A 39 -28.66 -0.59 -8.92
C GLY A 39 -28.64 0.17 -7.58
N ALA A 40 -28.32 -0.47 -6.46
CA ALA A 40 -28.18 0.18 -5.17
C ALA A 40 -26.92 1.05 -5.12
N THR A 41 -27.07 2.32 -4.77
CA THR A 41 -25.96 3.27 -4.64
C THR A 41 -25.51 3.33 -3.18
N ALA A 42 -24.25 2.99 -2.91
CA ALA A 42 -23.62 3.13 -1.59
C ALA A 42 -23.02 4.52 -1.39
N TRP A 43 -22.46 5.11 -2.45
CA TRP A 43 -21.83 6.42 -2.40
C TRP A 43 -22.05 7.20 -3.70
N ALA A 44 -22.12 8.52 -3.60
CA ALA A 44 -22.21 9.41 -4.76
C ALA A 44 -21.39 10.69 -4.52
N ALA A 45 -20.69 11.15 -5.57
CA ALA A 45 -20.03 12.44 -5.56
C ALA A 45 -21.07 13.56 -5.43
N GLY A 46 -20.69 14.71 -4.86
CA GLY A 46 -21.61 15.82 -4.63
C GLY A 46 -22.01 16.61 -5.89
N ALA A 47 -21.30 16.46 -6.99
CA ALA A 47 -21.61 17.09 -8.28
C ALA A 47 -21.47 16.13 -9.48
N VAL A 48 -22.03 16.55 -10.61
CA VAL A 48 -21.82 15.92 -11.94
C VAL A 48 -20.53 16.46 -12.55
N GLY A 49 -19.78 15.62 -13.26
CA GLY A 49 -18.54 16.00 -13.93
C GLY A 49 -17.46 14.93 -13.82
N ALA A 50 -16.25 15.28 -14.23
CA ALA A 50 -15.11 14.38 -14.22
C ALA A 50 -14.56 14.20 -12.79
N LEU A 51 -14.67 12.99 -12.23
CA LEU A 51 -14.03 12.66 -10.95
C LEU A 51 -12.53 12.42 -11.16
N ARG A 52 -11.71 13.07 -10.34
CA ARG A 52 -10.25 12.97 -10.36
C ARG A 52 -9.68 12.75 -8.97
N LEU A 53 -8.55 12.05 -8.93
CA LEU A 53 -7.68 11.95 -7.76
C LEU A 53 -6.34 12.60 -8.13
N GLU A 54 -6.16 13.86 -7.75
CA GLU A 54 -4.97 14.65 -8.14
C GLU A 54 -3.79 14.40 -7.19
N ASP A 55 -2.60 14.82 -7.64
CA ASP A 55 -1.36 14.65 -6.87
C ASP A 55 -1.35 15.43 -5.56
N ASN A 56 -1.92 16.63 -5.57
CA ASN A 56 -2.12 17.52 -4.43
C ASN A 56 -3.23 17.07 -3.45
N GLY A 57 -3.70 15.83 -3.57
CA GLY A 57 -4.70 15.24 -2.68
C GLY A 57 -6.13 15.67 -2.98
N ALA A 58 -6.37 16.40 -4.09
CA ALA A 58 -7.72 16.74 -4.49
C ALA A 58 -8.45 15.49 -5.03
N PHE A 59 -9.34 14.94 -4.21
CA PHE A 59 -10.42 14.09 -4.65
C PHE A 59 -11.63 14.97 -4.99
N ALA A 60 -11.85 15.23 -6.28
CA ALA A 60 -12.74 16.30 -6.72
C ALA A 60 -13.46 15.98 -8.02
N VAL A 61 -14.57 16.67 -8.25
CA VAL A 61 -15.30 16.65 -9.52
C VAL A 61 -15.07 17.96 -10.26
N TYR A 62 -14.76 17.82 -11.55
CA TYR A 62 -14.48 18.93 -12.46
C TYR A 62 -15.55 19.07 -13.55
N ASP A 63 -15.94 20.31 -13.81
CA ASP A 63 -16.65 20.70 -15.03
C ASP A 63 -15.68 21.52 -15.90
N GLY A 64 -15.18 20.90 -16.97
CA GLY A 64 -14.00 21.39 -17.69
C GLY A 64 -12.78 21.47 -16.76
N ASP A 65 -12.26 22.69 -16.56
CA ASP A 65 -11.12 22.97 -15.68
C ASP A 65 -11.55 23.49 -14.29
N GLN A 66 -12.86 23.64 -14.05
CA GLN A 66 -13.39 24.18 -12.80
C GLN A 66 -13.72 23.05 -11.82
N VAL A 67 -13.19 23.14 -10.60
CA VAL A 67 -13.64 22.29 -9.49
C VAL A 67 -15.04 22.70 -9.06
N VAL A 68 -16.01 21.80 -9.22
CA VAL A 68 -17.42 22.01 -8.85
C VAL A 68 -17.80 21.29 -7.56
N TRP A 69 -17.00 20.32 -7.13
CA TRP A 69 -17.14 19.66 -5.84
C TRP A 69 -15.80 19.08 -5.37
N ARG A 70 -15.57 19.08 -4.05
CA ARG A 70 -14.43 18.43 -3.40
C ARG A 70 -14.93 17.46 -2.34
N GLY A 71 -14.33 16.28 -2.27
CA GLY A 71 -14.49 15.37 -1.15
C GLY A 71 -13.89 15.97 0.12
N ASP A 72 -14.49 15.67 1.27
CA ASP A 72 -14.01 16.09 2.58
C ASP A 72 -12.91 15.13 3.05
N LEU A 73 -11.70 15.28 2.48
CA LEU A 73 -10.56 14.43 2.80
C LEU A 73 -9.48 15.24 3.56
N PRO A 74 -8.88 14.69 4.63
CA PRO A 74 -8.08 15.44 5.59
C PRO A 74 -6.65 15.78 5.16
N LYS A 75 -6.09 15.16 4.11
CA LYS A 75 -4.67 15.28 3.70
C LYS A 75 -4.40 15.30 2.18
N LEU A 76 -3.12 15.56 1.86
CA LEU A 76 -2.57 16.27 0.69
C LEU A 76 -1.97 15.42 -0.45
N GLU A 77 -1.82 14.10 -0.35
CA GLU A 77 -1.27 13.29 -1.45
C GLU A 77 -1.85 11.87 -1.38
N TYR A 78 -2.74 11.52 -2.31
CA TYR A 78 -3.33 10.17 -2.39
C TYR A 78 -2.79 9.45 -3.61
N SER A 79 -2.42 8.18 -3.44
CA SER A 79 -1.86 7.38 -4.53
C SER A 79 -2.94 6.73 -5.38
N SER A 80 -4.06 6.34 -4.77
CA SER A 80 -5.10 5.57 -5.46
C SER A 80 -6.41 5.48 -4.69
N LEU A 81 -7.47 5.10 -5.41
CA LEU A 81 -8.77 4.70 -4.87
C LEU A 81 -9.11 3.28 -5.33
N SER A 82 -9.59 2.44 -4.41
CA SER A 82 -10.19 1.13 -4.69
C SER A 82 -11.67 1.09 -4.27
N VAL A 83 -12.40 0.08 -4.75
CA VAL A 83 -13.77 -0.24 -4.29
C VAL A 83 -13.74 -1.60 -3.60
N THR A 84 -14.37 -1.69 -2.44
CA THR A 84 -14.48 -2.93 -1.64
C THR A 84 -15.72 -3.74 -2.02
N ASP A 85 -15.77 -5.00 -1.60
CA ASP A 85 -16.93 -5.87 -1.82
C ASP A 85 -18.15 -5.50 -0.97
N ASP A 86 -18.00 -4.56 -0.03
CA ASP A 86 -19.07 -3.99 0.77
C ASP A 86 -19.59 -2.64 0.22
N GLY A 87 -19.09 -2.22 -0.95
CA GLY A 87 -19.54 -0.98 -1.61
C GLY A 87 -18.90 0.30 -1.07
N ASP A 88 -17.82 0.18 -0.29
CA ASP A 88 -17.04 1.32 0.17
C ASP A 88 -15.93 1.67 -0.82
N GLY A 89 -15.60 2.96 -0.92
CA GLY A 89 -14.43 3.45 -1.64
C GLY A 89 -13.30 3.72 -0.65
N ILE A 90 -12.13 3.11 -0.88
CA ILE A 90 -10.97 3.28 0.00
C ILE A 90 -9.91 4.12 -0.70
N ILE A 91 -9.59 5.25 -0.11
CA ILE A 91 -8.47 6.11 -0.51
C ILE A 91 -7.19 5.58 0.13
N HIS A 92 -6.17 5.45 -0.69
CA HIS A 92 -4.86 4.96 -0.27
C HIS A 92 -3.81 6.07 -0.36
N ASP A 93 -2.91 6.07 0.61
CA ASP A 93 -1.65 6.81 0.61
C ASP A 93 -0.51 5.81 0.44
N HIS A 94 0.13 5.84 -0.73
CA HIS A 94 1.17 4.91 -1.13
C HIS A 94 0.83 3.43 -0.89
N GLY A 95 -0.43 3.06 -1.14
CA GLY A 95 -0.95 1.70 -0.95
C GLY A 95 -1.45 1.37 0.46
N LEU A 96 -1.29 2.25 1.44
CA LEU A 96 -1.91 2.11 2.77
C LEU A 96 -3.32 2.71 2.75
N PRO A 97 -4.35 2.01 3.24
CA PRO A 97 -5.69 2.60 3.36
C PRO A 97 -5.67 3.69 4.44
N VAL A 98 -6.10 4.90 4.07
CA VAL A 98 -6.08 6.09 4.96
C VAL A 98 -7.45 6.76 5.10
N HIS A 99 -8.39 6.46 4.21
CA HIS A 99 -9.73 7.01 4.29
C HIS A 99 -10.75 6.09 3.62
N SER A 100 -11.87 5.91 4.29
CA SER A 100 -13.09 5.29 3.77
C SER A 100 -14.07 6.40 3.36
N LEU A 101 -14.63 6.31 2.16
CA LEU A 101 -15.62 7.28 1.69
C LEU A 101 -16.94 7.20 2.48
N LEU A 102 -17.20 6.08 3.15
CA LEU A 102 -18.40 5.90 3.99
C LEU A 102 -18.15 6.15 5.47
N ASN A 103 -16.96 5.79 5.97
CA ASN A 103 -16.65 5.71 7.41
C ASN A 103 -15.62 6.75 7.87
N GLY A 104 -14.99 7.48 6.95
CA GLY A 104 -14.04 8.54 7.27
C GLY A 104 -12.59 8.05 7.42
N PRO A 105 -11.76 8.76 8.22
CA PRO A 105 -10.33 8.46 8.34
C PRO A 105 -10.04 7.04 8.85
N ILE A 106 -9.02 6.42 8.26
CA ILE A 106 -8.47 5.13 8.69
C ILE A 106 -7.06 5.42 9.22
N GLU A 107 -6.79 5.06 10.47
CA GLU A 107 -5.46 5.18 11.06
C GLU A 107 -4.62 3.94 10.70
N PRO A 108 -3.49 4.07 9.97
CA PRO A 108 -2.59 2.95 9.73
C PRO A 108 -1.94 2.47 11.03
N VAL A 109 -1.75 1.15 11.16
CA VAL A 109 -1.17 0.54 12.36
C VAL A 109 0.16 -0.12 12.01
N SER A 110 1.26 0.45 12.51
CA SER A 110 2.58 -0.16 12.41
C SER A 110 2.65 -1.41 13.29
N LEU A 111 3.19 -2.49 12.75
CA LEU A 111 3.48 -3.74 13.44
C LEU A 111 4.89 -3.75 14.06
N GLY A 112 5.65 -2.67 13.86
CA GLY A 112 7.08 -2.62 14.16
C GLY A 112 7.92 -3.24 13.04
N ASP A 113 9.12 -3.67 13.39
CA ASP A 113 10.17 -4.13 12.48
C ASP A 113 10.21 -5.65 12.28
N LYS A 114 9.33 -6.41 12.96
CA LYS A 114 9.19 -7.86 12.83
C LYS A 114 7.73 -8.29 12.96
N ALA A 115 7.18 -8.95 11.95
CA ALA A 115 5.79 -9.45 11.99
C ALA A 115 5.56 -10.69 11.11
N PRO A 116 4.62 -11.58 11.46
CA PRO A 116 4.16 -12.63 10.55
C PRO A 116 3.48 -12.04 9.30
N VAL A 117 3.61 -12.68 8.15
CA VAL A 117 2.97 -12.23 6.90
C VAL A 117 1.45 -12.18 7.01
N ALA A 118 0.84 -13.14 7.71
CA ALA A 118 -0.60 -13.17 7.99
C ALA A 118 -1.10 -11.93 8.76
N GLU A 119 -0.24 -11.23 9.51
CA GLU A 119 -0.63 -10.04 10.28
C GLU A 119 -0.58 -8.74 9.47
N ILE A 120 0.14 -8.73 8.35
CA ILE A 120 0.21 -7.60 7.43
C ILE A 120 -1.05 -7.62 6.56
N VAL A 121 -2.16 -7.13 7.12
CA VAL A 121 -3.49 -7.12 6.48
C VAL A 121 -4.22 -5.81 6.73
N GLY A 122 -5.06 -5.40 5.78
CA GLY A 122 -5.85 -4.17 5.88
C GLY A 122 -4.97 -2.94 6.09
N ASN A 123 -5.16 -2.25 7.21
CA ASN A 123 -4.38 -1.05 7.60
C ASN A 123 -3.10 -1.37 8.38
N ARG A 124 -2.76 -2.64 8.59
CA ARG A 124 -1.56 -3.07 9.34
C ARG A 124 -0.37 -3.23 8.41
N PHE A 125 0.79 -2.69 8.80
CA PHE A 125 2.00 -2.70 7.98
C PHE A 125 3.27 -2.92 8.81
N LEU A 126 4.29 -3.51 8.20
CA LEU A 126 5.64 -3.61 8.77
C LEU A 126 6.39 -2.32 8.48
N GLU A 127 7.20 -1.85 9.43
CA GLU A 127 8.01 -0.63 9.29
C GLU A 127 9.41 -0.83 9.87
N SER A 128 10.46 -0.37 9.19
CA SER A 128 11.81 -0.40 9.76
C SER A 128 11.95 0.62 10.89
N ASP A 129 12.85 0.35 11.85
CA ASP A 129 13.13 1.25 12.99
C ASP A 129 13.44 2.70 12.59
N ASP A 130 14.07 2.90 11.43
CA ASP A 130 14.41 4.23 10.89
C ASP A 130 13.25 4.90 10.12
N GLY A 131 12.09 4.25 10.02
CA GLY A 131 10.90 4.70 9.29
C GLY A 131 11.12 4.85 7.78
N LYS A 132 12.18 4.26 7.22
CA LYS A 132 12.53 4.40 5.81
C LYS A 132 11.97 3.30 4.93
N ARG A 133 11.58 2.16 5.50
CA ARG A 133 11.09 0.99 4.76
C ARG A 133 9.76 0.55 5.33
N THR A 134 8.84 0.19 4.45
CA THR A 134 7.53 -0.34 4.85
C THR A 134 7.17 -1.56 4.00
N VAL A 135 6.37 -2.45 4.59
CA VAL A 135 5.68 -3.52 3.86
C VAL A 135 4.20 -3.51 4.22
N ASN A 136 3.35 -3.38 3.21
CA ASN A 136 1.89 -3.48 3.35
C ASN A 136 1.32 -4.41 2.29
N ARG A 137 0.07 -4.85 2.46
CA ARG A 137 -0.64 -5.58 1.40
C ARG A 137 -1.16 -4.63 0.32
N THR A 138 -1.28 -5.15 -0.90
CA THR A 138 -2.03 -4.52 -1.97
C THR A 138 -3.52 -4.42 -1.60
N PRO A 139 -4.30 -3.53 -2.24
CA PRO A 139 -5.73 -3.37 -1.92
C PRO A 139 -6.58 -4.63 -2.13
N ASP A 140 -6.17 -5.54 -3.03
CA ASP A 140 -6.81 -6.85 -3.22
C ASP A 140 -6.40 -7.89 -2.16
N GLY A 141 -5.40 -7.58 -1.33
CA GLY A 141 -4.99 -8.39 -0.18
C GLY A 141 -4.07 -9.56 -0.53
N ASP A 142 -3.70 -9.75 -1.79
CA ASP A 142 -3.02 -10.96 -2.23
C ASP A 142 -1.49 -10.79 -2.34
N ALA A 143 -1.00 -9.57 -2.56
CA ALA A 143 0.42 -9.28 -2.73
C ALA A 143 0.96 -8.35 -1.64
N LEU A 144 2.27 -8.39 -1.40
CA LEU A 144 2.95 -7.40 -0.54
C LEU A 144 3.60 -6.31 -1.41
N VAL A 145 3.63 -5.09 -0.89
CA VAL A 145 4.34 -3.95 -1.45
C VAL A 145 5.47 -3.60 -0.50
N HIS A 146 6.71 -3.85 -0.93
CA HIS A 146 7.91 -3.40 -0.23
C HIS A 146 8.28 -2.02 -0.76
N LYS A 147 8.29 -1.02 0.13
CA LYS A 147 8.58 0.37 -0.20
C LYS A 147 9.78 0.87 0.61
N TRP A 148 10.61 1.73 0.00
CA TRP A 148 11.67 2.44 0.72
C TRP A 148 11.91 3.87 0.23
N LYS A 149 12.34 4.73 1.15
CA LYS A 149 12.69 6.15 0.90
C LYS A 149 14.07 6.26 0.24
N LEU A 150 14.15 6.97 -0.88
CA LEU A 150 15.41 7.31 -1.57
C LEU A 150 16.00 8.67 -1.14
N GLY A 151 15.26 9.46 -0.36
CA GLY A 151 15.60 10.84 0.03
C GLY A 151 14.76 11.88 -0.72
N MET A 152 14.72 13.13 -0.22
CA MET A 152 13.93 14.25 -0.79
C MET A 152 12.46 13.90 -1.12
N GLY A 153 11.81 13.09 -0.28
CA GLY A 153 10.41 12.69 -0.47
C GLY A 153 10.17 11.64 -1.56
N ALA A 154 11.22 11.20 -2.27
CA ALA A 154 11.10 10.15 -3.27
C ALA A 154 11.07 8.75 -2.63
N TYR A 155 10.28 7.86 -3.22
CA TYR A 155 10.14 6.48 -2.82
C TYR A 155 10.30 5.53 -4.00
N THR A 156 10.79 4.32 -3.74
CA THR A 156 10.61 3.17 -4.62
C THR A 156 9.66 2.18 -3.96
N ALA A 157 8.86 1.50 -4.77
CA ALA A 157 8.02 0.37 -4.34
C ALA A 157 8.21 -0.81 -5.31
N ILE A 158 8.27 -2.02 -4.76
CA ILE A 158 8.27 -3.28 -5.53
C ILE A 158 7.21 -4.22 -4.95
N VAL A 159 6.48 -4.88 -5.84
CA VAL A 159 5.43 -5.83 -5.48
C VAL A 159 5.99 -7.24 -5.39
N VAL A 160 5.83 -7.87 -4.24
CA VAL A 160 6.00 -9.32 -4.04
C VAL A 160 4.72 -9.99 -4.52
N GLN A 161 4.81 -10.73 -5.62
CA GLN A 161 3.65 -11.35 -6.27
C GLN A 161 2.88 -12.30 -5.33
N PRO A 162 1.57 -12.51 -5.54
CA PRO A 162 0.74 -13.31 -4.64
C PRO A 162 1.25 -14.72 -4.35
N THR A 163 1.77 -15.40 -5.38
CA THR A 163 2.34 -16.75 -5.23
C THR A 163 3.52 -16.79 -4.28
N HIS A 164 4.35 -15.74 -4.28
CA HIS A 164 5.46 -15.62 -3.34
C HIS A 164 4.97 -15.19 -1.96
N THR A 165 4.03 -14.25 -1.88
CA THR A 165 3.42 -13.83 -0.60
C THR A 165 2.82 -15.02 0.15
N ALA A 166 2.05 -15.87 -0.54
CA ALA A 166 1.49 -17.08 0.05
C ALA A 166 2.56 -18.08 0.52
N ALA A 167 3.70 -18.16 -0.16
CA ALA A 167 4.81 -19.01 0.27
C ALA A 167 5.52 -18.46 1.52
N LEU A 168 5.55 -17.14 1.69
CA LEU A 168 6.13 -16.48 2.87
C LEU A 168 5.24 -16.57 4.11
N ASP A 169 3.95 -16.85 3.93
CA ASP A 169 2.98 -17.05 5.01
C ASP A 169 3.12 -18.46 5.63
N ALA A 170 4.26 -18.70 6.27
CA ALA A 170 4.57 -19.96 6.92
C ALA A 170 4.47 -19.82 8.46
N PRO A 171 3.88 -20.79 9.18
CA PRO A 171 3.87 -20.78 10.64
C PRO A 171 5.28 -20.74 11.21
N GLY A 172 5.48 -19.95 12.27
CA GLY A 172 6.78 -19.83 12.93
C GLY A 172 7.80 -19.02 12.13
N THR A 173 7.36 -18.18 11.19
CA THR A 173 8.25 -17.26 10.47
C THR A 173 7.75 -15.82 10.55
N TRP A 174 8.68 -14.88 10.37
CA TRP A 174 8.43 -13.45 10.44
C TRP A 174 9.18 -12.72 9.34
N LEU A 175 8.52 -11.73 8.72
CA LEU A 175 9.23 -10.73 7.94
C LEU A 175 9.90 -9.73 8.88
N THR A 176 11.15 -9.39 8.56
CA THR A 176 11.93 -8.37 9.27
C THR A 176 13.02 -7.80 8.37
N TRP A 177 13.81 -6.86 8.88
CA TRP A 177 14.94 -6.27 8.19
C TRP A 177 16.25 -6.85 8.73
N ARG A 178 17.17 -7.22 7.84
CA ARG A 178 18.53 -7.63 8.22
C ARG A 178 19.57 -6.93 7.37
N PHE A 179 20.67 -6.53 7.99
CA PHE A 179 21.83 -6.02 7.27
C PHE A 179 22.66 -7.20 6.79
N LEU A 180 22.65 -7.42 5.48
CA LEU A 180 23.33 -8.53 4.82
C LEU A 180 24.48 -7.98 3.97
N ARG A 181 25.63 -8.66 4.01
CA ARG A 181 26.75 -8.36 3.10
C ARG A 181 26.71 -9.29 1.89
N HIS A 182 26.88 -8.73 0.71
CA HIS A 182 27.00 -9.46 -0.55
C HIS A 182 28.02 -8.75 -1.45
N ASP A 183 28.96 -9.49 -2.03
CA ASP A 183 30.03 -8.96 -2.90
C ASP A 183 30.81 -7.78 -2.28
N GLY A 184 30.99 -7.79 -0.96
CA GLY A 184 31.69 -6.72 -0.22
C GLY A 184 30.86 -5.45 0.04
N LEU A 185 29.59 -5.41 -0.36
CA LEU A 185 28.65 -4.32 -0.05
C LEU A 185 27.60 -4.80 0.94
N GLY A 186 27.36 -4.03 2.01
CA GLY A 186 26.34 -4.33 3.02
C GLY A 186 25.11 -3.47 2.83
N ASN A 187 23.93 -4.08 2.81
CA ASN A 187 22.64 -3.40 2.66
C ASN A 187 21.59 -3.99 3.60
N TRP A 188 20.61 -3.16 3.99
CA TRP A 188 19.40 -3.63 4.68
C TRP A 188 18.45 -4.27 3.67
N GLU A 189 18.10 -5.53 3.91
CA GLU A 189 17.26 -6.37 3.06
C GLU A 189 15.99 -6.78 3.81
N LEU A 190 14.86 -6.90 3.09
CA LEU A 190 13.66 -7.57 3.61
C LEU A 190 13.95 -9.07 3.64
N VAL A 191 13.77 -9.69 4.79
CA VAL A 191 14.01 -11.12 4.96
C VAL A 191 12.85 -11.81 5.66
N LEU A 192 12.75 -13.11 5.44
CA LEU A 192 11.96 -14.01 6.28
C LEU A 192 12.91 -14.73 7.23
N VAL A 193 12.62 -14.66 8.53
CA VAL A 193 13.35 -15.39 9.58
C VAL A 193 12.43 -16.38 10.27
N ASP A 194 12.99 -17.43 10.86
CA ASP A 194 12.25 -18.37 11.70
C ASP A 194 12.38 -18.06 13.20
N ASP A 195 12.04 -19.03 14.04
CA ASP A 195 12.02 -18.96 15.50
C ASP A 195 13.42 -18.93 16.12
N GLU A 196 14.41 -19.42 15.41
CA GLU A 196 15.83 -19.35 15.75
C GLU A 196 16.49 -18.07 15.22
N ASP A 197 15.71 -17.18 14.59
CA ASP A 197 16.14 -15.96 13.91
C ASP A 197 17.06 -16.22 12.69
N GLU A 198 17.03 -17.45 12.15
CA GLU A 198 17.77 -17.81 10.95
C GLU A 198 17.07 -17.27 9.69
N VAL A 199 17.85 -16.66 8.78
CA VAL A 199 17.31 -16.16 7.51
C VAL A 199 16.94 -17.34 6.60
N ARG A 200 15.66 -17.43 6.24
CA ARG A 200 15.11 -18.45 5.32
C ARG A 200 14.86 -17.92 3.92
N TRP A 201 14.63 -16.62 3.77
CA TRP A 201 14.38 -15.98 2.49
C TRP A 201 14.89 -14.55 2.48
N VAL A 202 15.37 -14.09 1.32
CA VAL A 202 15.80 -12.71 1.10
C VAL A 202 15.08 -12.14 -0.11
N PHE A 203 14.52 -10.94 0.04
CA PHE A 203 13.84 -10.25 -1.05
C PHE A 203 14.75 -10.08 -2.27
N GLY A 204 14.20 -10.33 -3.46
CA GLY A 204 14.94 -10.31 -4.72
C GLY A 204 15.84 -11.52 -4.98
N ARG A 205 16.09 -12.38 -3.97
CA ARG A 205 16.98 -13.57 -4.10
C ARG A 205 16.24 -14.89 -3.92
N GLY A 206 15.15 -14.90 -3.15
CA GLY A 206 14.38 -16.11 -2.89
C GLY A 206 14.83 -16.82 -1.61
N TYR A 207 14.49 -18.11 -1.53
CA TYR A 207 14.87 -18.96 -0.40
C TYR A 207 16.38 -19.23 -0.42
N VAL A 208 17.02 -19.10 0.73
CA VAL A 208 18.47 -19.28 0.90
C VAL A 208 18.74 -20.46 1.83
N ALA A 209 19.88 -21.13 1.64
CA ALA A 209 20.35 -22.11 2.61
C ALA A 209 20.84 -21.37 3.87
N ALA A 210 20.70 -21.99 5.05
CA ALA A 210 21.00 -21.38 6.36
C ALA A 210 22.41 -20.75 6.47
N PHE A 211 23.36 -21.19 5.66
CA PHE A 211 24.76 -20.75 5.70
C PHE A 211 25.11 -19.60 4.72
N GLU A 212 24.17 -19.14 3.88
CA GLU A 212 24.43 -18.16 2.82
C GLU A 212 24.08 -16.71 3.22
N ALA A 213 23.45 -16.51 4.37
CA ALA A 213 22.99 -15.20 4.84
C ALA A 213 23.41 -14.98 6.30
N GLU A 214 24.72 -14.89 6.57
CA GLU A 214 25.19 -14.53 7.91
C GLU A 214 24.81 -13.06 8.21
N PRO A 215 23.97 -12.79 9.23
CA PRO A 215 23.68 -11.43 9.65
C PRO A 215 24.95 -10.82 10.24
N VAL A 216 25.35 -9.67 9.72
CA VAL A 216 26.49 -8.93 10.25
C VAL A 216 25.94 -7.87 11.19
N ALA A 217 26.51 -7.74 12.40
CA ALA A 217 26.18 -6.64 13.29
C ALA A 217 26.30 -5.32 12.52
N ALA A 218 25.23 -4.53 12.49
CA ALA A 218 25.25 -3.22 11.86
C ALA A 218 26.38 -2.41 12.52
N GLU A 219 27.31 -1.88 11.71
CA GLU A 219 28.34 -0.99 12.25
C GLU A 219 27.62 0.22 12.87
N SER A 220 27.69 0.30 14.19
CA SER A 220 27.25 1.46 14.95
C SER A 220 27.95 2.67 14.35
N THR A 221 27.21 3.43 13.53
CA THR A 221 27.67 4.74 13.12
C THR A 221 27.53 5.61 14.36
N THR A 222 28.54 5.56 15.22
CA THR A 222 28.81 6.61 16.20
C THR A 222 29.05 7.87 15.39
N ALA A 223 27.98 8.64 15.17
CA ALA A 223 28.11 10.03 14.81
C ALA A 223 28.85 10.69 15.97
N ASP A 224 30.10 11.03 15.72
CA ASP A 224 30.91 11.88 16.59
C ASP A 224 30.28 13.28 16.56
N PRO A 225 29.71 13.79 17.67
CA PRO A 225 29.29 15.17 17.73
C PRO A 225 30.49 16.00 18.21
N GLU A 226 31.20 16.61 17.26
CA GLU A 226 32.00 17.85 17.38
C GLU A 226 33.29 17.79 16.54
N ALA A 227 33.28 18.51 15.40
CA ALA A 227 34.39 19.33 14.92
C ALA A 227 33.90 20.32 13.85
#